data_AF-A0ABD0Q806-F1
#
_entry.id   AF-A0ABD0Q806-F1
#
_cell.length_a   1.000
_cell.length_b   1.000
_cell.length_c   1.000
_cell.angle_alpha   90.00
_cell.angle_beta   90.00
_cell.angle_gamma   90.00
#
_symmetry.space_group_name_H-M   'P 1'
#
loop_
_entity.id
_entity.type
_entity.pdbx_description
1 polymer ?
#
loop_
_entity_poly.entity_id
_entity_poly.type
_entity_poly.pdbx_seq_one_letter_code
_entity_poly.pdbx_strand_id
1 'polypeptide(L)' 'DVPGAVSVEEMTELLSLHKLCCGRSWHIQGCDARSGMGLHEGLDWLSRQLVAAGVLDVA' A
#
# COMPACT_ATOMS: atom_id res chain seq x y z
N ASP A 1 -12.00 -9.82 3.80
CA ASP A 1 -13.24 -10.41 4.38
C ASP A 1 -13.41 -11.90 4.05
N VAL A 2 -12.30 -12.66 3.96
CA VAL A 2 -12.33 -14.11 3.71
C VAL A 2 -11.71 -14.86 4.89
N PRO A 3 -12.16 -16.10 5.17
CA PRO A 3 -11.51 -16.93 6.18
C PRO A 3 -10.01 -17.08 5.88
N GLY A 4 -9.17 -16.83 6.88
CA GLY A 4 -7.71 -16.84 6.73
C GLY A 4 -7.10 -15.54 6.20
N ALA A 5 -7.90 -14.48 5.98
CA ALA A 5 -7.35 -13.15 5.75
C ALA A 5 -6.62 -12.66 7.01
N VAL A 6 -5.37 -12.27 6.83
CA VAL A 6 -4.52 -11.66 7.87
C VAL A 6 -4.72 -10.15 7.92
N SER A 7 -4.50 -9.57 9.10
CA SER A 7 -4.57 -8.11 9.26
C SER A 7 -3.38 -7.42 8.60
N VAL A 8 -3.48 -6.11 8.41
CA VAL A 8 -2.38 -5.30 7.84
C VAL A 8 -1.15 -5.33 8.75
N GLU A 9 -1.37 -5.28 10.07
CA GLU A 9 -0.33 -5.34 11.08
C GLU A 9 0.39 -6.69 11.04
N GLU A 10 -0.37 -7.79 10.96
CA GLU A 10 0.21 -9.14 10.87
C GLU A 10 1.01 -9.31 9.57
N MET A 11 0.48 -8.85 8.44
CA MET A 11 1.18 -8.89 7.15
C MET A 11 2.49 -8.08 7.18
N THR A 12 2.49 -6.93 7.85
CA THR A 12 3.67 -6.06 7.99
C THR A 12 4.82 -6.79 8.69
N GLU A 13 4.49 -7.55 9.74
CA GLU A 13 5.47 -8.33 10.49
C GLU A 13 5.91 -9.59 9.74
N LEU A 14 4.97 -10.33 9.14
CA LEU A 14 5.27 -11.54 8.35
C LEU A 14 6.24 -11.26 7.21
N LEU A 15 6.11 -10.11 6.56
CA LEU A 15 7.00 -9.68 5.48
C LEU A 15 8.22 -8.87 5.98
N SER A 16 8.27 -8.55 7.28
CA SER A 16 9.33 -7.71 7.88
C SER A 16 9.52 -6.38 7.12
N LEU A 17 8.42 -5.74 6.72
CA LEU A 17 8.46 -4.55 5.84
C LEU A 17 9.22 -3.38 6.46
N HIS A 18 9.22 -3.26 7.78
CA HIS A 18 9.99 -2.26 8.51
C HIS A 18 11.50 -2.33 8.17
N LYS A 19 12.04 -3.53 7.95
CA LYS A 19 13.42 -3.74 7.50
C LYS A 19 13.53 -3.66 5.98
N LEU A 20 12.69 -4.40 5.26
CA LEU A 20 12.77 -4.56 3.80
C LEU A 20 12.60 -3.24 3.06
N CYS A 21 11.74 -2.36 3.55
CA CYS A 21 11.40 -1.10 2.92
C CYS A 21 12.08 0.11 3.59
N CYS A 22 13.13 -0.12 4.39
CA CYS A 22 13.93 0.95 4.96
C CYS A 22 14.44 1.89 3.85
N GLY A 23 14.21 3.20 4.01
CA GLY A 23 14.58 4.22 3.03
C GLY A 23 13.69 4.32 1.78
N ARG A 24 12.54 3.63 1.75
CA ARG A 24 11.55 3.73 0.67
C ARG A 24 10.17 4.07 1.24
N SER A 25 9.36 4.85 0.53
CA SER A 25 7.94 4.98 0.84
C SER A 25 7.21 3.67 0.49
N TRP A 26 6.42 3.16 1.42
CA TRP A 26 5.60 1.95 1.22
C TRP A 26 4.29 2.06 2.02
N HIS A 27 3.29 1.29 1.63
CA HIS A 27 1.97 1.23 2.28
C HIS A 27 1.33 -0.12 2.02
N ILE A 28 0.67 -0.68 3.02
CA ILE A 28 -0.22 -1.83 2.83
C ILE A 28 -1.65 -1.30 2.90
N GLN A 29 -2.41 -1.54 1.83
CA GLN A 29 -3.82 -1.24 1.77
C GLN A 29 -4.63 -2.54 1.80
N GLY A 30 -5.39 -2.76 2.86
CA GLY A 30 -6.42 -3.79 2.87
C GLY A 30 -7.46 -3.49 1.79
N CYS A 31 -7.81 -4.48 0.97
CA CYS A 31 -8.80 -4.33 -0.09
C CYS A 31 -9.63 -5.60 -0.31
N ASP A 32 -10.81 -5.44 -0.90
CA ASP A 32 -11.59 -6.53 -1.49
C ASP A 32 -11.84 -6.23 -2.97
N ALA A 33 -11.25 -7.05 -3.83
CA ALA A 33 -11.33 -6.87 -5.28
C ALA A 33 -12.77 -6.99 -5.83
N ARG A 34 -13.67 -7.70 -5.14
CA ARG A 34 -15.05 -7.90 -5.62
C ARG A 34 -15.94 -6.70 -5.36
N SER A 35 -15.83 -6.12 -4.16
CA SER A 35 -16.58 -4.92 -3.77
C SER A 35 -15.88 -3.63 -4.21
N GLY A 36 -14.58 -3.70 -4.50
CA GLY A 36 -13.74 -2.55 -4.83
C GLY A 36 -13.26 -1.76 -3.61
N MET A 37 -13.62 -2.19 -2.39
CA MET A 37 -13.20 -1.56 -1.15
C MET A 37 -11.67 -1.48 -1.05
N GLY A 38 -11.14 -0.33 -0.63
CA GLY A 38 -9.71 -0.12 -0.41
C GLY A 38 -8.89 0.16 -1.68
N LEU A 39 -9.42 -0.08 -2.88
CA LEU A 39 -8.66 0.13 -4.12
C LEU A 39 -8.40 1.62 -4.38
N HIS A 40 -9.43 2.45 -4.19
CA HIS A 40 -9.32 3.89 -4.40
C HIS A 40 -8.36 4.54 -3.40
N GLU A 41 -8.39 4.10 -2.15
CA GLU A 41 -7.51 4.56 -1.07
C GLU A 41 -6.05 4.20 -1.36
N GLY A 42 -5.80 2.98 -1.86
CA GLY A 42 -4.46 2.55 -2.26
C GLY A 42 -3.91 3.37 -3.44
N LEU A 43 -4.77 3.69 -4.41
CA LEU A 43 -4.41 4.52 -5.57
C LEU A 43 -4.20 6.00 -5.17
N ASP A 44 -5.02 6.55 -4.28
CA ASP A 44 -4.84 7.90 -3.74
C ASP A 44 -3.51 8.02 -2.98
N TRP A 45 -3.17 7.03 -2.16
CA TRP A 45 -1.85 6.98 -1.52
C TRP A 45 -0.72 7.00 -2.56
N LEU A 46 -0.80 6.13 -3.57
CA LEU A 46 0.23 6.05 -4.62
C LEU A 46 0.37 7.38 -5.37
N SER A 47 -0.74 8.01 -5.76
CA SER A 47 -0.76 9.31 -6.43
C SER A 47 0.01 10.36 -5.63
N ARG A 48 -0.23 10.44 -4.31
CA ARG A 48 0.48 11.38 -3.42
C ARG A 48 1.98 11.07 -3.32
N GLN A 49 2.35 9.78 -3.31
CA GLN A 49 3.78 9.41 -3.30
C GLN A 49 4.50 9.79 -4.59
N LEU A 50 3.85 9.65 -5.75
CA LEU A 50 4.44 10.04 -7.04
C LEU A 50 4.67 11.55 -7.14
N VAL A 51 3.74 12.35 -6.63
CA VAL A 51 3.89 13.81 -6.50
C VAL A 51 5.07 14.13 -5.58
N ALA A 52 5.13 13.51 -4.39
CA ALA A 52 6.19 13.75 -3.41
C ALA A 52 7.57 13.33 -3.91
N ALA A 53 7.65 12.29 -4.74
CA ALA A 53 8.88 11.80 -5.34
C ALA A 53 9.35 12.64 -6.55
N GLY A 54 8.60 13.67 -6.97
CA GLY A 54 8.97 14.54 -8.09
C GLY A 54 8.85 13.87 -9.47
N VAL A 55 8.09 12.78 -9.59
CA VAL A 55 7.95 12.00 -10.84
C VAL A 55 7.05 12.71 -11.88
N LEU A 56 6.66 13.97 -11.62
CA LEU A 56 5.81 14.77 -12.51
C LEU A 56 6.57 15.60 -13.54
N ASP A 57 7.85 15.32 -13.79
CA ASP A 57 8.60 15.88 -14.93
C ASP A 57 8.34 15.07 -16.22
N VAL A 58 7.08 14.71 -16.47
CA VAL A 58 6.64 14.09 -17.72
C VAL A 58 6.08 15.20 -18.60
N ALA A 59 6.97 15.76 -19.42
CA ALA A 59 6.64 16.59 -20.58
C ALA A 59 5.91 15.77 -21.67
#